data_AF-A0A933QYT4-F1
#
_entry.id   AF-A0A933QYT4-F1
#
_cell.length_a   1.000
_cell.length_b   1.000
_cell.length_c   1.000
_cell.angle_alpha   90.00
_cell.angle_beta   90.00
_cell.angle_gamma   90.00
#
_symmetry.space_group_name_H-M   'P 1'
#
loop_
_entity.id
_entity.type
_entity.pdbx_description
1 polymer ?
#
loop_
_entity_poly.entity_id
_entity_poly.type
_entity_poly.pdbx_seq_one_letter_code
_entity_poly.pdbx_strand_id
1 'polypeptide(L)'
;MLVEPRTVAELFKLLMLFDRLDLPGNNTRKCMCESRDFCSGAYKGFIYCRGVDEAMAVCGIVRDVIAIEISPDIPVEVKRGCSEFERAYPGYAQIETGMTMMKYKMEWKRHEDFVDKNAAFRPPDVGDSSNASYGPAEVFATHYWLSYAATIGDMSYLKVTGCPVPPIPQLKRPPFAGGSAG
;
A
#
# COMPACT_ATOMS: atom_id res chain seq x y z
N MET A 1 4.24 -6.94 -0.15
CA MET A 1 3.85 -6.84 1.28
C MET A 1 2.87 -5.69 1.47
N LEU A 2 1.98 -5.82 2.44
CA LEU A 2 0.97 -4.83 2.84
C LEU A 2 1.19 -4.42 4.31
N VAL A 3 1.06 -3.13 4.57
CA VAL A 3 0.96 -2.52 5.89
C VAL A 3 -0.38 -1.78 5.94
N GLU A 4 -1.17 -1.93 7.00
CA GLU A 4 -2.48 -1.29 7.11
C GLU A 4 -2.53 -0.27 8.26
N PRO A 5 -2.04 0.97 8.07
CA PRO A 5 -2.22 2.03 9.05
C PRO A 5 -3.69 2.22 9.39
N ARG A 6 -3.98 2.37 10.68
CA ARG A 6 -5.33 2.53 11.20
C ARG A 6 -5.78 3.97 11.09
N THR A 7 -4.86 4.94 11.09
CA THR A 7 -5.17 6.38 11.01
C THR A 7 -4.30 7.07 9.98
N VAL A 8 -4.71 8.25 9.49
CA VAL A 8 -3.89 9.06 8.58
C VAL A 8 -2.61 9.53 9.26
N ALA A 9 -2.65 9.78 10.57
CA ALA A 9 -1.44 10.09 11.33
C ALA A 9 -0.43 8.93 11.31
N GLU A 10 -0.89 7.68 11.42
CA GLU A 10 -0.03 6.50 11.24
C GLU A 10 0.47 6.37 9.79
N LEU A 11 -0.34 6.72 8.78
CA LEU A 11 0.09 6.73 7.38
C LEU A 11 1.22 7.74 7.12
N PHE A 12 1.16 8.92 7.73
CA PHE A 12 2.24 9.91 7.66
C PHE A 12 3.52 9.42 8.35
N LYS A 13 3.40 8.81 9.54
CA LYS A 13 4.55 8.17 10.19
C LYS A 13 5.16 7.08 9.33
N LEU A 14 4.32 6.27 8.66
CA LEU A 14 4.77 5.23 7.75
C LEU A 14 5.50 5.81 6.53
N LEU A 15 5.00 6.91 5.96
CA LEU A 15 5.69 7.61 4.87
C LEU A 15 7.10 8.05 5.29
N MET A 16 7.23 8.70 6.45
CA MET A 16 8.53 9.12 6.99
C MET A 16 9.44 7.93 7.32
N LEU A 17 8.87 6.83 7.80
CA LEU A 17 9.61 5.60 8.03
C LEU A 17 10.16 5.04 6.71
N PHE A 18 9.35 5.00 5.65
CA PHE A 18 9.76 4.48 4.34
C PHE A 18 10.93 5.25 3.73
N ASP A 19 11.06 6.55 3.96
CA ASP A 19 12.18 7.36 3.49
C ASP A 19 13.52 6.94 4.10
N ARG A 20 13.52 6.48 5.36
CA ARG A 20 14.74 6.10 6.09
C ARG A 20 14.95 4.59 6.25
N LEU A 21 13.97 3.79 5.84
CA LEU A 21 13.98 2.34 6.01
C LEU A 21 14.97 1.71 5.04
N ASP A 22 16.11 1.27 5.57
CA ASP A 22 17.12 0.53 4.81
C ASP A 22 16.72 -0.95 4.67
N LEU A 23 16.48 -1.39 3.44
CA LEU A 23 16.10 -2.76 3.11
C LEU A 23 17.13 -3.35 2.15
N PRO A 24 17.46 -4.65 2.24
CA PRO A 24 18.48 -5.27 1.39
C PRO A 24 18.27 -5.08 -0.11
N GLY A 25 17.01 -5.06 -0.55
CA GLY A 25 16.63 -4.88 -1.97
C GLY A 25 16.32 -3.42 -2.35
N ASN A 26 16.45 -2.47 -1.42
CA ASN A 26 15.90 -1.11 -1.50
C ASN A 26 14.52 -1.09 -2.20
N ASN A 27 13.63 -1.95 -1.70
CA ASN A 27 12.36 -2.27 -2.35
C ASN A 27 11.53 -1.02 -2.62
N THR A 28 10.85 -0.96 -3.77
CA THR A 28 9.90 0.12 -4.06
C THR A 28 8.80 0.15 -3.00
N ARG A 29 8.44 1.36 -2.55
CA ARG A 29 7.48 1.59 -1.46
C ARG A 29 6.39 2.54 -1.94
N LYS A 30 5.17 2.39 -1.42
CA LYS A 30 4.02 3.24 -1.77
C LYS A 30 3.04 3.36 -0.62
N CYS A 31 2.55 4.56 -0.35
CA CYS A 31 1.42 4.80 0.54
C CYS A 31 0.17 5.22 -0.24
N MET A 32 -1.03 4.87 0.22
CA MET A 32 -2.29 5.29 -0.38
C MET A 32 -3.49 5.20 0.56
N CYS A 33 -4.55 5.92 0.22
CA CYS A 33 -5.90 5.73 0.76
C CYS A 33 -6.65 4.65 -0.03
N GLU A 34 -7.44 3.84 0.64
CA GLU A 34 -8.19 2.74 0.02
C GLU A 34 -9.64 3.15 -0.32
N SER A 35 -9.90 3.90 -1.37
CA SER A 35 -11.29 4.39 -1.61
C SER A 35 -12.32 3.30 -1.94
N ARG A 36 -11.90 2.05 -2.17
CA ARG A 36 -12.78 0.94 -2.56
C ARG A 36 -13.54 0.38 -1.34
N ASP A 37 -14.86 0.31 -1.43
CA ASP A 37 -15.76 -0.17 -0.37
C ASP A 37 -15.62 -1.67 -0.05
N PHE A 38 -15.29 -2.48 -1.06
CA PHE A 38 -15.08 -3.92 -0.92
C PHE A 38 -13.71 -4.28 -0.32
N CYS A 39 -12.85 -3.30 -0.04
CA CYS A 39 -11.54 -3.50 0.57
C CYS A 39 -11.56 -3.01 2.04
N SER A 40 -11.08 -3.86 2.94
CA SER A 40 -10.80 -3.49 4.33
C SER A 40 -9.67 -2.46 4.43
N GLY A 41 -9.59 -1.80 5.59
CA GLY A 41 -8.50 -0.91 5.99
C GLY A 41 -8.58 0.47 5.34
N ALA A 42 -8.50 1.54 6.14
CA ALA A 42 -8.63 2.91 5.63
C ALA A 42 -7.46 3.33 4.73
N TYR A 43 -6.26 2.92 5.13
CA TYR A 43 -4.98 3.34 4.57
C TYR A 43 -4.09 2.14 4.32
N LYS A 44 -3.20 2.24 3.32
CA LYS A 44 -2.31 1.14 2.92
C LYS A 44 -0.90 1.64 2.63
N GLY A 45 0.07 0.93 3.16
CA GLY A 45 1.46 0.96 2.72
C GLY A 45 1.79 -0.33 1.98
N PHE A 46 2.51 -0.22 0.87
CA PHE A 46 2.99 -1.33 0.08
C PHE A 46 4.50 -1.29 -0.01
N ILE A 47 5.11 -2.47 0.09
CA ILE A 47 6.50 -2.70 -0.25
C ILE A 47 6.52 -3.83 -1.27
N TYR A 48 7.11 -3.55 -2.43
CA TYR A 48 7.14 -4.46 -3.58
C TYR A 48 8.39 -5.34 -3.54
N CYS A 49 8.18 -6.64 -3.51
CA CYS A 49 9.23 -7.66 -3.47
C CYS A 49 9.15 -8.50 -4.76
N ARG A 50 10.29 -8.99 -5.23
CA ARG A 50 10.44 -9.79 -6.46
C ARG A 50 9.96 -11.23 -6.28
N GLY A 51 9.92 -11.73 -5.05
CA GLY A 51 9.50 -13.09 -4.75
C GLY A 51 8.97 -13.26 -3.34
N VAL A 52 8.42 -14.44 -3.05
CA VAL A 52 7.86 -14.79 -1.73
C VAL A 52 8.96 -14.82 -0.67
N ASP A 53 10.12 -15.41 -0.98
CA ASP A 53 11.24 -15.50 -0.03
C ASP A 53 11.73 -14.11 0.42
N GLU A 54 11.91 -13.19 -0.53
CA GLU A 54 12.24 -11.80 -0.24
C GLU A 54 11.13 -11.12 0.58
N ALA A 55 9.86 -11.35 0.21
CA ALA A 55 8.74 -10.77 0.93
C ALA A 55 8.67 -11.23 2.39
N MET A 56 8.95 -12.51 2.66
CA MET A 56 8.99 -13.05 4.02
C MET A 56 10.14 -12.45 4.84
N ALA A 57 11.33 -12.34 4.24
CA ALA A 57 12.50 -11.74 4.89
C ALA A 57 12.27 -10.25 5.23
N VAL A 58 11.79 -9.46 4.27
CA VAL A 58 11.46 -8.04 4.46
C VAL A 58 10.32 -7.88 5.48
N CYS A 59 9.35 -8.79 5.51
CA CYS A 59 8.21 -8.71 6.41
C CYS A 59 8.59 -8.81 7.89
N GLY A 60 9.59 -9.64 8.24
CA GLY A 60 10.12 -9.68 9.61
C GLY A 60 10.67 -8.32 10.03
N ILE A 61 11.60 -7.77 9.24
CA ILE A 61 12.25 -6.48 9.51
C ILE A 61 11.21 -5.36 9.66
N VAL A 62 10.27 -5.26 8.70
CA VAL A 62 9.31 -4.17 8.68
C VAL A 62 8.29 -4.28 9.81
N ARG A 63 7.86 -5.50 10.16
CA ARG A 63 6.97 -5.71 11.31
C ARG A 63 7.62 -5.23 12.60
N ASP A 64 8.88 -5.58 12.83
CA ASP A 64 9.60 -5.19 14.04
C ASP A 64 9.76 -3.66 14.14
N VAL A 65 10.18 -3.02 13.05
CA VAL A 65 10.37 -1.56 13.02
C VAL A 65 9.05 -0.82 13.21
N ILE A 66 7.97 -1.25 12.55
CA ILE A 66 6.64 -0.63 12.70
C ILE A 66 6.12 -0.79 14.12
N ALA A 67 6.29 -1.97 14.72
CA ALA A 67 5.85 -2.23 16.08
C ALA A 67 6.54 -1.32 17.11
N ILE A 68 7.84 -1.04 16.90
CA ILE A 68 8.65 -0.20 17.79
C ILE A 68 8.35 1.29 17.56
N GLU A 69 8.31 1.75 16.31
CA GLU A 69 8.33 3.18 16.01
C GLU A 69 6.94 3.79 15.77
N ILE A 70 5.94 2.98 15.43
CA ILE A 70 4.60 3.47 15.12
C ILE A 70 3.57 2.87 16.07
N SER A 71 3.34 1.56 15.99
CA SER A 71 2.41 0.82 16.85
C SER A 71 2.49 -0.68 16.54
N PRO A 72 2.52 -1.58 17.55
CA PRO A 72 2.48 -3.02 17.35
C PRO A 72 1.15 -3.52 16.77
N ASP A 73 0.08 -2.75 16.93
CA ASP A 73 -1.26 -3.10 16.45
C ASP A 73 -1.46 -2.89 14.93
N ILE A 74 -0.47 -2.34 14.21
CA ILE A 74 -0.58 -2.12 12.77
C ILE A 74 -0.38 -3.46 12.05
N PRO A 75 -1.35 -3.95 11.28
CA PRO A 75 -1.18 -5.19 10.52
C PRO A 75 -0.07 -5.05 9.47
N VAL A 76 0.81 -6.05 9.43
CA VAL A 76 1.88 -6.20 8.44
C VAL A 76 1.84 -7.62 7.91
N GLU A 77 1.52 -7.76 6.62
CA GLU A 77 1.22 -9.04 6.00
C GLU A 77 1.84 -9.20 4.61
N VAL A 78 2.22 -10.44 4.28
CA VAL A 78 2.61 -10.78 2.93
C VAL A 78 1.35 -11.07 2.12
N LYS A 79 1.12 -10.25 1.10
CA LYS A 79 -0.01 -10.38 0.16
C LYS A 79 0.51 -10.59 -1.26
N ARG A 80 -0.20 -11.43 -2.03
CA ARG A 80 0.03 -11.65 -3.47
C ARG A 80 -0.95 -10.84 -4.33
N GLY A 81 -0.38 -9.94 -5.13
CA GLY A 81 -1.08 -9.11 -6.13
C GLY A 81 -2.13 -8.15 -5.57
N CYS A 82 -2.94 -7.58 -6.47
CA CYS A 82 -3.95 -6.58 -6.15
C CYS A 82 -5.29 -7.21 -5.74
N SER A 83 -6.10 -6.47 -5.00
CA SER A 83 -7.41 -6.93 -4.52
C SER A 83 -8.39 -7.25 -5.66
N GLU A 84 -8.28 -6.59 -6.82
CA GLU A 84 -9.08 -6.89 -8.00
C GLU A 84 -8.82 -8.29 -8.54
N PHE A 85 -7.55 -8.68 -8.61
CA PHE A 85 -7.16 -9.97 -9.17
C PHE A 85 -7.50 -11.10 -8.20
N GLU A 86 -7.27 -10.89 -6.91
CA GLU A 86 -7.74 -11.79 -5.85
C GLU A 86 -9.25 -12.04 -5.93
N ARG A 87 -10.05 -11.00 -6.14
CA ARG A 87 -11.50 -11.11 -6.27
C ARG A 87 -11.92 -11.83 -7.55
N ALA A 88 -11.22 -11.60 -8.66
CA ALA A 88 -11.52 -12.22 -9.94
C ALA A 88 -11.11 -13.70 -10.03
N TYR A 89 -10.07 -14.09 -9.30
CA TYR A 89 -9.46 -15.41 -9.41
C TYR A 89 -9.29 -16.08 -8.04
N PRO A 90 -10.25 -16.94 -7.64
CA PRO A 90 -10.17 -17.69 -6.39
C PRO A 90 -8.87 -18.49 -6.27
N GLY A 91 -8.25 -18.44 -5.09
CA GLY A 91 -6.98 -19.11 -4.82
C GLY A 91 -5.74 -18.35 -5.29
N TYR A 92 -5.88 -17.17 -5.91
CA TYR A 92 -4.72 -16.38 -6.35
C TYR A 92 -3.94 -15.76 -5.19
N ALA A 93 -4.64 -15.24 -4.18
CA ALA A 93 -4.00 -14.61 -3.01
C ALA A 93 -3.24 -15.62 -2.13
N GLN A 94 -3.39 -16.93 -2.38
CA GLN A 94 -2.75 -17.98 -1.59
C GLN A 94 -1.25 -18.01 -1.81
N ILE A 95 -0.51 -18.00 -0.69
CA ILE A 95 0.96 -18.00 -0.64
C ILE A 95 1.47 -19.25 0.06
N GLU A 96 0.67 -19.83 0.96
CA GLU A 96 1.05 -20.99 1.76
C GLU A 96 1.22 -22.27 0.94
N THR A 97 2.23 -23.05 1.32
CA THR A 97 2.49 -24.36 0.73
C THR A 97 1.43 -25.36 1.21
N GLY A 98 0.66 -25.94 0.29
CA GLY A 98 -0.37 -26.94 0.59
C GLY A 98 -1.82 -26.46 0.41
N MET A 99 -2.03 -25.16 0.17
CA MET A 99 -3.34 -24.65 -0.23
C MET A 99 -3.54 -24.77 -1.75
N THR A 100 -4.79 -24.87 -2.18
CA THR A 100 -5.15 -24.88 -3.61
C THR A 100 -4.85 -23.50 -4.21
N MET A 101 -3.66 -23.35 -4.76
CA MET A 101 -3.29 -22.17 -5.54
C MET A 101 -4.11 -22.11 -6.82
N MET A 102 -4.34 -20.89 -7.29
CA MET A 102 -4.87 -20.67 -8.63
C MET A 102 -4.02 -21.43 -9.66
N LYS A 103 -4.68 -22.25 -10.49
CA LYS A 103 -4.03 -22.91 -11.61
C LYS A 103 -3.77 -21.88 -12.71
N TYR A 104 -2.51 -21.76 -13.09
CA TYR A 104 -2.11 -20.98 -14.24
C TYR A 104 -2.72 -21.57 -15.51
N LYS A 105 -3.33 -20.71 -16.34
CA LYS A 105 -3.91 -21.14 -17.60
C LYS A 105 -2.86 -21.05 -18.70
N MET A 106 -2.55 -22.16 -19.36
CA MET A 106 -1.55 -22.20 -20.44
C MET A 106 -1.89 -21.29 -21.63
N GLU A 107 -3.17 -20.97 -21.83
CA GLU A 107 -3.61 -20.00 -22.85
C GLU A 107 -3.08 -18.58 -22.57
N TRP A 108 -2.86 -18.22 -21.29
CA TRP A 108 -2.29 -16.93 -20.91
C TRP A 108 -0.85 -16.80 -21.36
N LYS A 109 -0.08 -17.88 -21.30
CA LYS A 109 1.32 -17.90 -21.74
C LYS A 109 1.48 -17.41 -23.16
N ARG A 110 0.61 -17.84 -24.05
CA ARG A 110 0.64 -17.42 -25.46
C ARG A 110 0.42 -15.91 -25.61
N HIS A 111 -0.44 -15.32 -24.77
CA HIS A 111 -0.70 -13.88 -24.77
C HIS A 111 0.43 -13.10 -24.10
N GLU A 112 0.94 -13.59 -22.97
CA GLU A 112 2.09 -13.02 -22.25
C GLU A 112 3.33 -13.00 -23.16
N ASP A 113 3.69 -14.14 -23.78
CA ASP A 113 4.80 -14.25 -24.72
C ASP A 113 4.65 -13.27 -25.92
N PHE A 114 3.42 -13.06 -26.40
CA PHE A 114 3.15 -12.09 -27.45
C PHE A 114 3.35 -10.65 -26.98
N VAL A 115 2.82 -10.29 -25.81
CA VAL A 115 2.95 -8.94 -25.24
C VAL A 115 4.41 -8.64 -24.91
N ASP A 116 5.11 -9.55 -24.24
CA ASP A 116 6.52 -9.39 -23.86
C ASP A 116 7.42 -9.18 -25.08
N LYS A 117 7.12 -9.87 -26.20
CA LYS A 117 7.87 -9.73 -27.44
C LYS A 117 7.53 -8.46 -28.22
N ASN A 118 6.26 -8.03 -28.25
CA ASN A 118 5.78 -7.01 -29.19
C ASN A 118 5.43 -5.67 -28.55
N ALA A 119 5.24 -5.62 -27.23
CA ALA A 119 4.79 -4.45 -26.49
C ALA A 119 5.75 -4.08 -25.35
N ALA A 120 7.05 -4.38 -25.53
CA ALA A 120 8.09 -4.01 -24.57
C ALA A 120 8.15 -2.49 -24.41
N PHE A 121 7.48 -1.98 -23.39
CA PHE A 121 7.65 -0.60 -22.94
C PHE A 121 9.05 -0.49 -22.34
N ARG A 122 9.95 0.17 -23.06
CA ARG A 122 11.23 0.61 -22.50
C ARG A 122 10.99 2.02 -21.95
N PRO A 123 10.85 2.20 -20.62
CA PRO A 123 10.90 3.55 -20.08
C PRO A 123 12.19 4.20 -20.57
N PRO A 124 12.17 5.50 -20.94
CA PRO A 124 13.41 6.22 -21.19
C PRO A 124 14.33 6.03 -19.98
N ASP A 125 15.65 5.95 -20.20
CA ASP A 125 16.63 5.93 -19.11
C ASP A 125 16.36 7.16 -18.24
N VAL A 126 15.70 6.92 -17.10
CA VAL A 126 15.47 7.94 -16.09
C VAL A 126 16.81 8.06 -15.38
N GLY A 127 17.74 8.81 -15.99
CA GLY A 127 19.01 9.14 -15.37
C GLY A 127 18.71 9.75 -14.02
N ASP A 128 19.20 9.12 -12.94
CA ASP A 128 18.99 9.44 -11.52
C ASP A 128 17.96 10.56 -11.34
N SER A 129 16.68 10.26 -11.58
CA SER A 129 15.64 11.19 -11.17
C SER A 129 15.82 11.26 -9.67
N SER A 130 16.30 12.39 -9.18
CA SER A 130 16.49 12.63 -7.77
C SER A 130 15.27 12.06 -7.06
N ASN A 131 15.47 11.07 -6.20
CA ASN A 131 14.48 10.64 -5.21
C ASN A 131 14.31 11.81 -4.23
N ALA A 132 13.89 12.97 -4.73
CA ALA A 132 13.64 14.15 -3.95
C ALA A 132 12.35 13.83 -3.19
N SER A 133 12.53 13.38 -1.96
CA SER A 133 11.45 13.27 -1.00
C SER A 133 10.67 14.59 -1.02
N TYR A 134 9.36 14.49 -1.05
CA TYR A 134 8.39 15.59 -0.98
C TYR A 134 8.29 16.45 -2.24
N GLY A 135 8.39 15.83 -3.42
CA GLY A 135 8.05 16.49 -4.70
C GLY A 135 6.55 16.87 -4.82
N PRO A 136 6.16 17.66 -5.86
CA PRO A 136 4.78 18.14 -6.00
C PRO A 136 3.72 17.04 -5.97
N ALA A 137 4.01 15.87 -6.56
CA ALA A 137 3.09 14.73 -6.54
C ALA A 137 2.80 14.23 -5.11
N GLU A 138 3.80 14.23 -4.23
CA GLU A 138 3.63 13.84 -2.83
C GLU A 138 2.88 14.91 -2.03
N VAL A 139 3.09 16.18 -2.32
CA VAL A 139 2.30 17.28 -1.73
C VAL A 139 0.82 17.13 -2.10
N PHE A 140 0.50 16.84 -3.37
CA PHE A 140 -0.88 16.58 -3.79
C PHE A 140 -1.46 15.32 -3.15
N ALA A 141 -0.68 14.24 -3.07
CA ALA A 141 -1.12 12.99 -2.45
C ALA A 141 -1.41 13.18 -0.96
N THR A 142 -0.54 13.86 -0.22
CA THR A 142 -0.70 14.10 1.22
C THR A 142 -1.89 15.03 1.51
N HIS A 143 -2.11 16.06 0.69
CA HIS A 143 -3.32 16.88 0.77
C HIS A 143 -4.58 16.04 0.55
N TYR A 144 -4.57 15.17 -0.47
CA TYR A 144 -5.69 14.24 -0.70
C TYR A 144 -5.92 13.31 0.50
N TRP A 145 -4.87 12.77 1.13
CA TRP A 145 -5.01 11.90 2.30
C TRP A 145 -5.67 12.62 3.48
N LEU A 146 -5.35 13.89 3.70
CA LEU A 146 -5.97 14.71 4.76
C LEU A 146 -7.46 14.95 4.49
N SER A 147 -7.82 15.38 3.27
CA SER A 147 -9.23 15.53 2.88
C SER A 147 -9.99 14.20 2.94
N TYR A 148 -9.35 13.12 2.53
CA TYR A 148 -9.90 11.77 2.60
C TYR A 148 -10.18 11.36 4.06
N ALA A 149 -9.24 11.59 4.98
CA ALA A 149 -9.40 11.32 6.41
C ALA A 149 -10.60 12.09 7.00
N ALA A 150 -10.71 13.39 6.68
CA ALA A 150 -11.85 14.20 7.07
C ALA A 150 -13.18 13.66 6.52
N THR A 151 -13.17 13.11 5.30
CA THR A 151 -14.37 12.55 4.65
C THR A 151 -14.86 11.29 5.33
N ILE A 152 -13.94 10.41 5.75
CA ILE A 152 -14.32 9.14 6.39
C ILE A 152 -14.52 9.29 7.91
N GLY A 153 -14.17 10.44 8.50
CA GLY A 153 -14.32 10.70 9.93
C GLY A 153 -13.10 10.34 10.79
N ASP A 154 -11.93 10.14 10.18
CA ASP A 154 -10.68 9.93 10.91
C ASP A 154 -10.11 11.26 11.41
N MET A 155 -10.43 11.63 12.65
CA MET A 155 -10.04 12.91 13.24
C MET A 155 -8.52 13.08 13.48
N SER A 156 -7.70 12.04 13.26
CA SER A 156 -6.25 12.15 13.44
C SER A 156 -5.60 13.14 12.47
N TYR A 157 -6.26 13.50 11.37
CA TYR A 157 -5.77 14.53 10.43
C TYR A 157 -5.56 15.88 11.12
N LEU A 158 -6.35 16.20 12.16
CA LEU A 158 -6.23 17.45 12.91
C LEU A 158 -4.90 17.59 13.63
N LYS A 159 -4.22 16.49 13.96
CA LYS A 159 -2.87 16.51 14.53
C LYS A 159 -1.84 17.05 13.54
N VAL A 160 -2.13 16.98 12.25
CA VAL A 160 -1.26 17.45 11.17
C VAL A 160 -1.66 18.85 10.72
N THR A 161 -2.96 19.10 10.55
CA THR A 161 -3.46 20.35 9.96
C THR A 161 -3.71 21.46 10.98
N GLY A 162 -3.97 21.12 12.24
CA GLY A 162 -4.39 22.06 13.29
C GLY A 162 -5.79 22.66 13.10
N CYS A 163 -6.40 22.49 11.92
CA CYS A 163 -7.73 23.00 11.59
C CYS A 163 -8.50 22.02 10.67
N PRO A 164 -9.84 22.13 10.59
CA PRO A 164 -10.63 21.31 9.69
C PRO A 164 -10.24 21.50 8.22
N VAL A 165 -10.21 20.40 7.46
CA VAL A 165 -10.00 20.43 6.00
C VAL A 165 -11.28 20.05 5.26
N PRO A 166 -11.50 20.57 4.03
CA PRO A 166 -12.68 20.23 3.25
C PRO A 166 -12.73 18.71 2.95
N PRO A 167 -13.89 18.07 3.15
CA PRO A 167 -14.08 16.68 2.76
C PRO A 167 -14.16 16.56 1.22
N ILE A 168 -13.91 15.35 0.71
CA ILE A 168 -13.99 14.98 -0.69
C ILE A 168 -15.46 14.74 -1.04
N PRO A 169 -16.07 15.55 -1.93
CA PRO A 169 -17.45 15.35 -2.33
C PRO A 169 -17.63 13.98 -3.02
N GLN A 170 -18.78 13.34 -2.80
CA GLN A 170 -19.22 12.14 -3.51
C GLN A 170 -18.37 10.87 -3.29
N LEU A 171 -17.39 10.89 -2.37
CA LEU A 171 -16.65 9.69 -2.00
C LEU A 171 -17.57 8.73 -1.23
N LYS A 172 -17.78 7.54 -1.79
CA LYS A 172 -18.57 6.48 -1.16
C LYS A 172 -17.63 5.50 -0.47
N ARG A 173 -17.45 5.68 0.84
CA ARG A 173 -16.77 4.72 1.69
C ARG A 173 -17.54 4.54 3.01
N PRO A 174 -17.61 3.32 3.59
CA PRO A 174 -18.09 3.16 4.95
C PRO A 174 -17.37 4.10 5.93
N PRO A 175 -18.06 4.60 6.96
CA PRO A 175 -17.45 5.46 7.98
C PRO A 175 -16.24 4.79 8.63
N PHE A 176 -15.30 5.62 9.07
CA PHE A 176 -14.09 5.19 9.75
C PHE A 176 -14.43 4.40 11.02
N ALA A 177 -13.94 3.15 11.09
CA ALA A 177 -14.15 2.25 12.21
C ALA A 177 -12.99 2.29 13.24
N GLY A 178 -12.17 3.35 13.23
CA GLY A 178 -11.05 3.46 14.16
C GLY A 178 -11.54 3.56 15.60
N GLY A 179 -10.99 2.69 16.44
CA GLY A 179 -11.44 2.38 17.79
C GLY A 179 -11.82 3.60 18.62
N SER A 180 -12.85 3.37 19.46
CA SER A 180 -13.28 4.24 20.54
C SER A 180 -12.15 5.11 21.09
N ALA A 181 -12.33 6.43 21.02
CA ALA A 181 -11.60 7.35 21.85
C ALA A 181 -11.78 6.92 23.31
N GLY A 182 -10.72 6.35 23.88
CA GLY A 182 -10.50 6.19 25.32
C GLY A 182 -9.35 7.09 25.71
#